data_AF-A0A351CFL4-F1
#
_entry.id   AF-A0A351CFL4-F1
#
_cell.length_a   1.000
_cell.length_b   1.000
_cell.length_c   1.000
_cell.angle_alpha   90.00
_cell.angle_beta   90.00
_cell.angle_gamma   90.00
#
_symmetry.space_group_name_H-M   'P 1'
#
loop_
_entity.id
_entity.type
_entity.pdbx_description
1 polymer ?
#
loop_
_entity_poly.entity_id
_entity_poly.type
_entity_poly.pdbx_seq_one_letter_code
_entity_poly.pdbx_strand_id
1 'polypeptide(L)'
;MAEALDLKVVQPLILEPLPVNALKKALSGADKIIDVEVNATGQLAKLISGHGICIDDMILRFDARPFTVDVLLDNVKEVLS
;
A
#
# COMPACT_ATOMS: atom_id res chain seq x y z
N MET A 1 -11.51 -10.74 -0.34
CA MET A 1 -10.43 -10.59 -1.34
C MET A 1 -9.06 -10.73 -0.70
N ALA A 2 -8.70 -9.86 0.26
CA ALA A 2 -7.42 -9.96 0.95
C ALA A 2 -7.20 -11.35 1.60
N GLU A 3 -8.19 -11.84 2.37
CA GLU A 3 -8.15 -13.19 2.97
C GLU A 3 -8.01 -14.33 1.95
N ALA A 4 -8.58 -14.17 0.74
CA ALA A 4 -8.51 -15.20 -0.30
C ALA A 4 -7.14 -15.24 -1.01
N LEU A 5 -6.35 -14.17 -0.87
CA LEU A 5 -5.01 -14.03 -1.43
C LEU A 5 -3.92 -14.02 -0.35
N ASP A 6 -4.28 -14.35 0.90
CA ASP A 6 -3.41 -14.28 2.08
C ASP A 6 -2.72 -12.92 2.26
N LEU A 7 -3.45 -11.84 1.96
CA LEU A 7 -2.96 -10.47 2.06
C LEU A 7 -3.37 -9.83 3.38
N LYS A 8 -2.44 -9.09 3.97
CA LYS A 8 -2.69 -8.19 5.09
C LYS A 8 -2.87 -6.77 4.59
N VAL A 9 -3.99 -6.13 4.96
CA VAL A 9 -4.22 -4.71 4.68
C VAL A 9 -3.81 -3.88 5.88
N VAL A 10 -2.98 -2.86 5.66
CA VAL A 10 -2.58 -1.88 6.68
C VAL A 10 -2.93 -0.49 6.15
N GLN A 11 -3.81 0.22 6.86
CA GLN A 11 -4.23 1.57 6.51
C GLN A 11 -3.71 2.58 7.54
N PRO A 12 -2.74 3.44 7.18
CA PRO A 12 -2.36 4.57 8.04
C PRO A 12 -3.51 5.57 8.16
N LEU A 13 -4.03 5.78 9.36
CA LEU A 13 -5.09 6.78 9.63
C LEU A 13 -4.53 8.17 9.95
N ILE A 14 -3.28 8.23 10.43
CA ILE A 14 -2.58 9.45 10.78
C ILE A 14 -1.29 9.49 9.96
N LEU A 15 -1.12 10.53 9.15
CA LEU A 15 0.08 10.74 8.34
C LEU A 15 1.07 11.71 8.98
N GLU A 16 0.59 12.61 9.85
CA GLU A 16 1.42 13.56 10.57
C GLU A 16 0.87 13.80 12.00
N PRO A 17 1.64 13.49 13.05
CA PRO A 17 2.90 12.74 13.00
C PRO A 17 2.65 11.28 12.60
N LEU A 18 3.42 10.76 11.64
CA LEU A 18 3.31 9.35 11.21
C LEU A 18 3.68 8.42 12.38
N PRO A 19 2.83 7.46 12.79
CA PRO A 19 3.14 6.53 13.87
C PRO A 19 4.08 5.41 13.38
N VAL A 20 5.33 5.75 13.07
CA VAL A 20 6.33 4.89 12.42
C VAL A 20 6.48 3.53 13.10
N ASN A 21 6.58 3.49 14.43
CA ASN A 21 6.78 2.24 15.17
C ASN A 21 5.57 1.29 15.05
N ALA A 22 4.35 1.84 15.11
CA ALA A 22 3.14 1.05 14.94
C ALA A 22 3.01 0.53 13.51
N LEU A 23 3.36 1.37 12.51
CA LEU A 23 3.36 0.98 11.11
C LEU A 23 4.38 -0.13 10.82
N LYS A 24 5.62 0.00 11.30
CA LYS A 24 6.65 -1.05 11.19
C LYS A 24 6.20 -2.37 11.81
N LYS A 25 5.57 -2.31 13.00
CA LYS A 25 5.02 -3.50 13.65
C LYS A 25 3.87 -4.11 12.84
N ALA A 26 3.01 -3.28 12.23
CA ALA A 26 1.91 -3.75 11.39
C ALA A 26 2.41 -4.38 10.09
N LEU A 27 3.51 -3.90 9.51
CA LEU A 27 4.10 -4.43 8.28
C LEU A 27 5.08 -5.59 8.53
N SER A 28 5.44 -5.86 9.78
CA SER A 28 6.39 -6.91 10.14
C SER A 28 5.92 -8.29 9.68
N GLY A 29 6.84 -9.03 9.06
CA GLY A 29 6.58 -10.38 8.54
C GLY A 29 5.95 -10.44 7.16
N ALA A 30 5.71 -9.29 6.52
CA ALA A 30 5.32 -9.26 5.11
C ALA A 30 6.54 -9.54 4.22
N ASP A 31 6.39 -10.45 3.27
CA ASP A 31 7.42 -10.73 2.24
C ASP A 31 7.51 -9.61 1.21
N LYS A 32 6.40 -8.91 0.98
CA LYS A 32 6.26 -7.81 0.02
C LYS A 32 5.29 -6.77 0.54
N ILE A 33 5.65 -5.49 0.43
CA ILE A 33 4.85 -4.33 0.81
C ILE A 33 4.48 -3.57 -0.47
N ILE A 34 3.18 -3.57 -0.78
CA ILE A 34 2.62 -2.88 -1.94
C ILE A 34 1.85 -1.65 -1.44
N ASP A 35 2.25 -0.46 -1.89
CA ASP A 35 1.51 0.77 -1.63
C ASP A 35 0.34 0.91 -2.62
N VAL A 36 -0.84 1.31 -2.13
CA VAL A 36 -2.03 1.51 -2.95
C VAL A 36 -2.59 2.89 -2.68
N GLU A 37 -2.58 3.76 -3.69
CA GLU A 37 -3.01 5.13 -3.51
C GLU A 37 -3.61 5.75 -4.79
N VAL A 38 -4.53 6.70 -4.58
CA VAL A 38 -5.18 7.44 -5.67
C VAL A 38 -4.45 8.77 -5.88
N ASN A 39 -3.19 8.67 -6.30
CA ASN A 39 -2.46 9.79 -6.86
C ASN A 39 -1.46 9.32 -7.92
N ALA A 40 -0.85 10.27 -8.64
CA ALA A 40 0.04 9.98 -9.77
C ALA A 40 1.52 9.81 -9.37
N THR A 41 1.91 10.14 -8.14
CA THR A 41 3.32 10.40 -7.81
C THR A 41 3.89 9.60 -6.65
N GLY A 42 3.18 8.66 -6.03
CA GLY A 42 3.79 7.84 -4.97
C GLY A 42 3.88 8.60 -3.64
N GLN A 43 2.95 9.50 -3.30
CA GLN A 43 3.14 10.41 -2.16
C GLN A 43 3.18 9.67 -0.82
N LEU A 44 2.29 8.70 -0.60
CA LEU A 44 2.29 7.87 0.59
C LEU A 44 3.54 6.99 0.62
N ALA A 45 3.86 6.32 -0.50
CA ALA A 45 5.09 5.55 -0.63
C ALA A 45 6.33 6.37 -0.28
N LYS A 46 6.45 7.61 -0.77
CA LYS A 46 7.56 8.53 -0.47
C LYS A 46 7.60 8.91 1.00
N LEU A 47 6.46 9.24 1.60
CA LEU A 47 6.38 9.57 3.04
C LEU A 47 6.84 8.38 3.89
N ILE A 48 6.35 7.18 3.59
CA ILE A 48 6.68 5.94 4.31
C ILE A 48 8.17 5.59 4.11
N SER A 49 8.67 5.69 2.89
CA SER A 49 10.07 5.45 2.53
C SER A 49 11.03 6.43 3.22
N GLY A 50 10.61 7.70 3.39
CA GLY A 50 11.35 8.70 4.16
C GLY A 50 11.58 8.33 5.62
N HIS A 51 10.78 7.41 6.18
CA HIS A 51 10.93 6.87 7.54
C HIS A 51 11.65 5.49 7.57
N GLY A 52 12.27 5.09 6.45
CA GLY A 52 13.07 3.88 6.32
C GLY A 52 12.25 2.59 6.26
N ILE A 53 11.04 2.64 5.70
CA ILE A 53 10.23 1.46 5.39
C ILE A 53 10.29 1.25 3.88
N CYS A 54 10.72 0.06 3.43
CA CYS A 54 10.79 -0.26 2.01
C CYS A 54 9.38 -0.50 1.46
N ILE A 55 9.08 0.09 0.30
CA ILE A 55 7.91 -0.20 -0.51
C ILE A 55 8.41 -0.93 -1.74
N ASP A 56 7.94 -2.14 -1.95
CA ASP A 56 8.44 -3.02 -3.02
C ASP A 56 7.75 -2.72 -4.35
N ASP A 57 6.47 -2.33 -4.31
CA ASP A 57 5.68 -1.98 -5.48
C ASP A 57 4.60 -0.94 -5.16
N MET A 58 4.05 -0.32 -6.19
CA MET A 58 3.01 0.70 -6.08
C MET A 58 1.88 0.45 -7.08
N ILE A 59 0.63 0.50 -6.60
CA ILE A 59 -0.58 0.53 -7.42
C ILE A 59 -1.15 1.95 -7.35
N LEU A 60 -0.87 2.74 -8.38
CA LEU A 60 -1.24 4.14 -8.49
C LEU A 60 -2.47 4.33 -9.38
N ARG A 61 -3.30 5.30 -9.03
CA ARG A 61 -4.42 5.73 -9.88
C ARG A 61 -4.62 7.24 -9.80
N PHE A 62 -4.88 7.87 -10.94
CA PHE A 62 -5.02 9.32 -11.03
C PHE A 62 -6.17 9.78 -11.95
N ASP A 63 -7.05 8.87 -12.37
CA ASP A 63 -8.17 9.13 -13.28
C ASP A 63 -9.42 9.73 -12.59
N ALA A 64 -9.24 10.27 -11.37
CA ALA A 64 -10.29 10.79 -10.49
C ALA A 64 -11.39 9.79 -10.08
N ARG A 65 -11.21 8.49 -10.34
CA ARG A 65 -12.16 7.44 -9.94
C ARG A 65 -11.60 6.64 -8.77
N PRO A 66 -12.41 6.22 -7.80
CA PRO A 66 -11.97 5.29 -6.77
C PRO A 66 -11.68 3.91 -7.37
N PHE A 67 -10.83 3.13 -6.70
CA PHE A 67 -10.66 1.73 -7.03
C PHE A 67 -11.98 0.97 -6.93
N THR A 68 -12.35 0.28 -8.01
CA THR A 68 -13.34 -0.80 -7.93
C THR A 68 -12.62 -2.06 -7.44
N VAL A 69 -13.37 -2.95 -6.77
CA VAL A 69 -12.80 -4.19 -6.21
C VAL A 69 -12.14 -5.03 -7.30
N ASP A 70 -12.78 -5.17 -8.47
CA ASP A 70 -12.27 -5.98 -9.58
C ASP A 70 -10.97 -5.42 -10.17
N VAL A 71 -10.91 -4.11 -10.42
CA VAL A 71 -9.70 -3.47 -10.96
C VAL A 71 -8.54 -3.55 -9.97
N LEU A 72 -8.82 -3.36 -8.67
CA LEU A 72 -7.78 -3.50 -7.66
C LEU A 72 -7.29 -4.95 -7.56
N LEU A 73 -8.19 -5.92 -7.67
CA LEU A 73 -7.83 -7.34 -7.66
C LEU A 73 -6.89 -7.69 -8.82
N ASP A 74 -7.20 -7.20 -10.02
CA ASP A 74 -6.39 -7.47 -11.21
C ASP A 74 -5.01 -6.83 -11.09
N ASN A 75 -4.93 -5.58 -10.64
CA ASN A 75 -3.66 -4.89 -10.39
C ASN A 75 -2.81 -5.61 -9.32
N VAL A 76 -3.43 -6.07 -8.23
CA VAL A 76 -2.72 -6.81 -7.18
C VAL A 76 -2.18 -8.14 -7.71
N LYS A 77 -2.95 -8.87 -8.52
CA LYS A 77 -2.47 -10.11 -9.14
C LYS A 77 -1.31 -9.87 -10.10
N GLU A 78 -1.35 -8.79 -10.87
CA GLU A 78 -0.26 -8.40 -11.77
C GLU A 78 1.04 -8.14 -11.00
N VAL A 79 0.96 -7.46 -9.85
CA VAL A 79 2.12 -7.16 -8.99
C VAL A 79 2.63 -8.41 -8.23
N LEU A 80 1.77 -9.40 -7.97
CA LEU A 80 2.15 -10.64 -7.27
C LEU A 80 2.65 -11.75 -8.21
N SER A 81 2.47 -11.61 -9.53
CA SER A 81 2.92 -12.56 -10.54
C SER A 81 4.42 -12.45 -10.80
#